data_AF-A0A2R5E9E6-F1
#
_entry.id   AF-A0A2R5E9E6-F1
#
_cell.length_a   1.000
_cell.length_b   1.000
_cell.length_c   1.000
_cell.angle_alpha   90.00
_cell.angle_beta   90.00
_cell.angle_gamma   90.00
#
_symmetry.space_group_name_H-M   'P 1'
#
loop_
_entity.id
_entity.type
_entity.pdbx_description
1 polymer ?
#
loop_
_entity_poly.entity_id
_entity_poly.type
_entity_poly.pdbx_seq_one_letter_code
_entity_poly.pdbx_strand_id
1 'polypeptide(L)'
;MELAEQIQRDIGALVDKHRHAALDSPTRNEKLQRWLASINSPTGTQKKHRRVMTWDKLNERVQQGYGMGHGADYQPWLTLRRKNSSRESNQVAAHLHPLHRVGYFFSRGEYQIALLLLWLQIHDLREQYPLWPIAHPHPLYGTPGTDGLQLGYCTGLFDIAAEAGIDHGYFPGTDIPYVATIDFLVTVRNGNEFDLVAISCKPIEDPDQEVKWRTLERLELERRYAERMGIRYLIMSSRFVVSNTVKMTQGIN
;
A
#
# COMPACT_ATOMS: atom_id res chain seq x y z
N MET A 1 -17.72 2.60 -12.09
CA MET A 1 -17.11 3.78 -12.72
C MET A 1 -17.58 5.05 -12.02
N GLU A 2 -18.88 5.27 -11.88
CA GLU A 2 -19.50 6.47 -11.29
C GLU A 2 -19.08 6.78 -9.83
N LEU A 3 -18.96 5.77 -8.95
CA LEU A 3 -18.52 5.96 -7.56
C LEU A 3 -17.03 6.35 -7.43
N ALA A 4 -16.16 5.77 -8.27
CA ALA A 4 -14.74 6.09 -8.25
C ALA A 4 -14.50 7.53 -8.73
N GLU A 5 -15.25 7.97 -9.74
CA GLU A 5 -15.23 9.34 -10.25
C GLU A 5 -15.83 10.35 -9.27
N GLN A 6 -16.86 9.97 -8.50
CA GLN A 6 -17.42 10.80 -7.43
C GLN A 6 -16.43 10.98 -6.27
N ILE A 7 -15.84 9.90 -5.77
CA ILE A 7 -14.81 9.95 -4.71
C ILE A 7 -13.62 10.81 -5.17
N GLN A 8 -13.22 10.70 -6.44
CA GLN A 8 -12.10 11.47 -6.98
C GLN A 8 -12.41 12.97 -7.13
N ARG A 9 -13.66 13.33 -7.44
CA ARG A 9 -14.14 14.73 -7.44
C ARG A 9 -14.17 15.32 -6.02
N ASP A 10 -14.66 14.55 -5.06
CA ASP A 10 -14.79 14.99 -3.67
C ASP A 10 -13.43 15.20 -2.99
N ILE A 11 -12.45 14.35 -3.31
CA ILE A 11 -11.05 14.51 -2.87
C ILE A 11 -10.45 15.82 -3.42
N GLY A 12 -10.64 16.12 -4.71
CA GLY A 12 -10.12 17.35 -5.33
C GLY A 12 -10.64 18.62 -4.68
N ALA A 13 -11.97 18.72 -4.49
CA ALA A 13 -12.61 19.89 -3.90
C ALA A 13 -12.20 20.14 -2.43
N LEU A 14 -11.92 19.07 -1.67
CA LEU A 14 -11.50 19.16 -0.27
C LEU A 14 -10.03 19.59 -0.10
N VAL A 15 -9.13 19.12 -0.97
CA VAL A 15 -7.71 19.48 -0.97
C VAL A 15 -7.52 20.97 -1.30
N ASP A 16 -8.26 21.51 -2.27
CA ASP A 16 -8.18 22.93 -2.62
C ASP A 16 -8.68 23.84 -1.49
N LYS A 17 -9.65 23.38 -0.67
CA LYS A 17 -10.13 24.09 0.51
C LYS A 17 -9.07 24.21 1.62
N HIS A 18 -8.14 23.26 1.71
CA HIS A 18 -7.09 23.23 2.74
C HIS A 18 -5.76 23.86 2.28
N ARG A 19 -5.56 24.00 0.96
CA ARG A 19 -4.37 24.63 0.35
C ARG A 19 -4.19 26.10 0.76
N HIS A 20 -5.29 26.80 1.06
CA HIS A 20 -5.27 28.20 1.47
C HIS A 20 -4.86 28.47 2.92
N ALA A 21 -4.60 27.44 3.74
CA ALA A 21 -4.23 27.59 5.15
C ALA A 21 -2.73 27.35 5.47
N ALA A 22 -1.93 26.83 4.53
CA ALA A 22 -0.62 26.24 4.84
C ALA A 22 0.59 26.88 4.12
N LEU A 23 0.44 28.06 3.51
CA LEU A 23 1.53 28.80 2.89
C LEU A 23 1.93 30.00 3.76
N ASP A 24 2.58 29.72 4.89
CA ASP A 24 3.62 30.57 5.48
C ASP A 24 4.19 29.91 6.74
N SER A 25 5.37 29.29 6.64
CA SER A 25 6.27 29.28 7.80
C SER A 25 7.72 28.94 7.42
N PRO A 26 8.66 29.90 7.53
CA PRO A 26 10.10 29.70 7.42
C PRO A 26 10.70 28.68 8.42
N THR A 27 9.93 28.28 9.43
CA THR A 27 10.37 27.41 10.54
C THR A 27 10.65 25.95 10.14
N ARG A 28 10.13 25.50 8.99
CA ARG A 28 10.23 24.08 8.58
C ARG A 28 11.63 23.71 8.08
N ASN A 29 12.31 24.64 7.40
CA ASN A 29 13.64 24.42 6.84
C ASN A 29 14.71 24.41 7.95
N GLU A 30 14.55 25.23 8.99
CA GLU A 30 15.42 25.22 10.18
C GLU A 30 15.28 23.94 11.03
N LYS A 31 14.07 23.37 11.11
CA LYS A 31 13.85 22.07 11.78
C LYS A 31 14.55 20.92 11.06
N LEU A 32 14.55 20.93 9.73
CA LEU A 32 15.22 19.91 8.91
C LEU A 32 16.75 19.97 9.07
N GLN A 33 17.32 21.18 9.10
CA GLN A 33 18.76 21.37 9.33
C GLN A 33 19.19 20.98 10.75
N ARG A 34 18.36 21.26 11.77
CA ARG A 34 18.58 20.74 13.14
C ARG A 34 18.49 19.22 13.22
N TRP A 35 17.60 18.59 12.44
CA TRP A 35 17.43 17.14 12.39
C TRP A 35 18.68 16.45 11.82
N LEU A 36 19.23 16.95 10.70
CA LEU A 36 20.48 16.44 10.12
C LEU A 36 21.68 16.53 11.09
N ALA A 37 21.72 17.56 11.93
CA ALA A 37 22.77 17.77 12.92
C ALA A 37 22.68 16.85 14.16
N SER A 38 21.50 16.29 14.47
CA SER A 38 21.28 15.42 15.63
C SER A 38 21.65 13.95 15.43
N ILE A 39 22.19 13.60 14.26
CA ILE A 39 22.42 12.21 13.81
C ILE A 39 23.62 11.52 14.54
N ASN A 40 24.38 12.21 15.39
CA ASN A 40 25.51 11.59 16.10
C ASN A 40 25.30 11.44 17.62
N SER A 41 25.29 10.17 18.03
CA SER A 41 25.48 9.57 19.38
C SER A 41 24.24 9.34 20.28
N PRO A 42 23.97 8.07 20.69
CA PRO A 42 22.91 7.74 21.63
C PRO A 42 23.43 7.66 23.07
N THR A 43 22.72 8.29 24.01
CA THR A 43 22.80 7.93 25.44
C THR A 43 21.44 8.08 26.08
N GLY A 44 20.78 6.96 26.39
CA GLY A 44 19.54 6.97 27.16
C GLY A 44 18.94 5.57 27.34
N THR A 45 18.84 5.14 28.59
CA THR A 45 18.51 3.79 29.05
C THR A 45 17.03 3.41 28.86
N GLN A 46 16.81 2.15 28.47
CA GLN A 46 15.51 1.57 28.09
C GLN A 46 14.59 1.32 29.29
N LYS A 47 13.35 1.82 29.22
CA LYS A 47 12.20 1.24 29.94
C LYS A 47 11.42 0.32 29.00
N LYS A 48 10.86 -0.76 29.54
CA LYS A 48 10.09 -1.81 28.82
C LYS A 48 8.89 -1.19 28.08
N HIS A 49 9.03 -0.93 26.79
CA HIS A 49 7.97 -0.38 25.94
C HIS A 49 7.20 -1.49 25.19
N ARG A 50 5.92 -1.21 24.87
CA ARG A 50 5.27 -1.75 23.64
C ARG A 50 6.33 -1.80 22.54
N ARG A 51 6.38 -2.83 21.69
CA ARG A 51 7.41 -2.93 20.64
C ARG A 51 7.20 -1.85 19.57
N VAL A 52 7.64 -0.63 19.87
CA VAL A 52 7.67 0.52 18.98
C VAL A 52 8.67 0.24 17.85
N MET A 53 8.43 0.81 16.66
CA MET A 53 9.35 0.71 15.53
C MET A 53 10.67 1.42 15.86
N THR A 54 11.80 0.91 15.36
CA THR A 54 13.11 1.56 15.47
C THR A 54 13.77 1.56 14.10
N TRP A 55 14.74 2.45 13.88
CA TRP A 55 15.51 2.49 12.63
C TRP A 55 16.19 1.15 12.34
N ASP A 56 16.77 0.51 13.36
CA ASP A 56 17.38 -0.83 13.20
C ASP A 56 16.39 -1.87 12.71
N LYS A 57 15.17 -1.91 13.28
CA LYS A 57 14.12 -2.84 12.85
C LYS A 57 13.65 -2.54 11.43
N LEU A 58 13.54 -1.26 11.08
CA LEU A 58 13.15 -0.87 9.73
C LEU A 58 14.22 -1.31 8.73
N ASN A 59 15.49 -1.03 9.03
CA ASN A 59 16.62 -1.42 8.21
C ASN A 59 16.74 -2.95 8.08
N GLU A 60 16.57 -3.69 9.18
CA GLU A 60 16.54 -5.16 9.15
C GLU A 60 15.45 -5.68 8.21
N ARG A 61 14.24 -5.10 8.23
CA ARG A 61 13.18 -5.48 7.29
C ARG A 61 13.55 -5.18 5.84
N VAL A 62 14.12 -4.02 5.56
CA VAL A 62 14.57 -3.67 4.21
C VAL A 62 15.66 -4.63 3.73
N GLN A 63 16.64 -4.95 4.58
CA GLN A 63 17.71 -5.93 4.28
C GLN A 63 17.18 -7.35 4.07
N GLN A 64 16.08 -7.71 4.73
CA GLN A 64 15.37 -8.97 4.53
C GLN A 64 14.50 -8.99 3.26
N GLY A 65 14.55 -7.94 2.42
CA GLY A 65 13.85 -7.88 1.13
C GLY A 65 12.35 -7.59 1.24
N TYR A 66 11.83 -7.18 2.41
CA TYR A 66 10.42 -6.81 2.52
C TYR A 66 10.08 -5.66 1.58
N GLY A 67 9.05 -5.85 0.76
CA GLY A 67 8.60 -4.92 -0.26
C GLY A 67 9.31 -5.04 -1.60
N MET A 68 10.24 -5.99 -1.76
CA MET A 68 11.09 -6.18 -2.94
C MET A 68 10.81 -7.53 -3.59
N GLY A 69 11.33 -7.71 -4.81
CA GLY A 69 11.17 -8.92 -5.61
C GLY A 69 9.94 -8.91 -6.52
N HIS A 70 9.78 -9.99 -7.29
CA HIS A 70 8.68 -10.22 -8.24
C HIS A 70 8.29 -11.70 -8.21
N GLY A 71 7.05 -12.03 -8.53
CA GLY A 71 6.57 -13.41 -8.60
C GLY A 71 6.82 -14.20 -7.29
N ALA A 72 7.48 -15.34 -7.42
CA ALA A 72 7.80 -16.24 -6.30
C ALA A 72 8.75 -15.61 -5.26
N ASP A 73 9.60 -14.67 -5.69
CA ASP A 73 10.60 -14.01 -4.86
C ASP A 73 10.09 -12.72 -4.21
N TYR A 74 8.86 -12.29 -4.54
CA TYR A 74 8.30 -11.10 -3.92
C TYR A 74 7.95 -11.32 -2.45
N GLN A 75 8.36 -10.37 -1.60
CA GLN A 75 8.04 -10.37 -0.18
C GLN A 75 7.16 -9.17 0.18
N PRO A 76 5.90 -9.36 0.63
CA PRO A 76 4.99 -8.25 0.92
C PRO A 76 5.41 -7.46 2.15
N TRP A 77 5.20 -6.13 2.16
CA TRP A 77 5.60 -5.28 3.28
C TRP A 77 4.88 -5.63 4.58
N LEU A 78 3.59 -5.97 4.50
CA LEU A 78 2.81 -6.44 5.64
C LEU A 78 2.64 -7.96 5.57
N THR A 79 2.95 -8.63 6.68
CA THR A 79 2.83 -10.09 6.80
C THR A 79 2.01 -10.47 8.01
N LEU A 80 1.26 -11.57 7.90
CA LEU A 80 0.55 -12.16 9.02
C LEU A 80 1.51 -12.93 9.93
N ARG A 81 1.58 -12.58 11.21
CA ARG A 81 2.37 -13.30 12.20
C ARG A 81 1.53 -14.45 12.78
N ARG A 82 2.10 -15.65 12.87
CA ARG A 82 1.45 -16.88 13.42
C ARG A 82 0.75 -16.71 14.78
N LYS A 83 1.11 -15.70 15.59
CA LYS A 83 0.54 -15.45 16.92
C LYS A 83 -0.68 -14.53 16.94
N ASN A 84 -1.15 -14.04 15.77
CA ASN A 84 -2.21 -13.02 15.69
C ASN A 84 -3.47 -13.46 14.93
N SER A 85 -3.55 -14.70 14.41
CA SER A 85 -4.76 -15.16 13.73
C SER A 85 -5.81 -15.54 14.78
N SER A 86 -6.80 -14.65 15.01
CA SER A 86 -8.01 -15.03 15.73
C SER A 86 -8.82 -16.03 14.89
N ARG A 87 -9.61 -16.89 15.55
CA ARG A 87 -10.47 -17.91 14.92
C ARG A 87 -11.57 -17.30 14.04
N GLU A 88 -11.83 -16.00 14.20
CA GLU A 88 -12.83 -15.19 13.48
C GLU A 88 -12.16 -14.15 12.54
N SER A 89 -10.85 -14.23 12.36
CA SER A 89 -10.13 -13.26 11.52
C SER A 89 -10.53 -13.41 10.05
N ASN A 90 -10.82 -12.29 9.40
CA ASN A 90 -11.00 -12.23 7.96
C ASN A 90 -9.67 -12.30 7.20
N GLN A 91 -8.54 -12.40 7.90
CA GLN A 91 -7.20 -12.44 7.31
C GLN A 91 -6.87 -13.85 6.83
N VAL A 92 -6.23 -13.97 5.67
CA VAL A 92 -5.91 -15.23 5.01
C VAL A 92 -4.42 -15.25 4.66
N ALA A 93 -3.72 -16.29 5.12
CA ALA A 93 -2.42 -16.67 4.57
C ALA A 93 -2.62 -17.96 3.77
N ALA A 94 -2.46 -17.89 2.45
CA ALA A 94 -2.73 -19.02 1.57
C ALA A 94 -1.63 -19.19 0.54
N HIS A 95 -1.27 -20.45 0.26
CA HIS A 95 -0.43 -20.78 -0.88
C HIS A 95 -1.30 -20.86 -2.13
N LEU A 96 -1.23 -19.83 -2.98
CA LEU A 96 -1.94 -19.80 -4.26
C LEU A 96 -0.98 -20.27 -5.34
N HIS A 97 -1.34 -21.34 -6.05
CA HIS A 97 -0.44 -21.99 -7.01
C HIS A 97 0.24 -21.01 -7.99
N PRO A 98 -0.47 -20.03 -8.60
CA PRO A 98 0.18 -19.11 -9.53
C PRO A 98 1.20 -18.15 -8.89
N LEU A 99 1.16 -17.94 -7.57
CA LEU A 99 2.14 -17.09 -6.88
C LEU A 99 3.45 -17.82 -6.58
N HIS A 100 3.42 -19.15 -6.47
CA HIS A 100 4.57 -19.97 -6.01
C HIS A 100 5.15 -19.55 -4.64
N ARG A 101 4.35 -18.85 -3.84
CA ARG A 101 4.65 -18.41 -2.47
C ARG A 101 3.36 -18.29 -1.67
N VAL A 102 3.50 -18.04 -0.37
CA VAL A 102 2.36 -17.68 0.48
C VAL A 102 1.95 -16.24 0.20
N GLY A 103 0.69 -16.02 -0.13
CA GLY A 103 0.07 -14.70 -0.20
C GLY A 103 -0.55 -14.30 1.14
N TYR A 104 -0.46 -13.02 1.49
CA TYR A 104 -0.99 -12.47 2.74
C TYR A 104 -2.11 -11.43 2.51
N PHE A 105 -3.34 -11.81 2.87
CA PHE A 105 -4.53 -11.00 2.66
C PHE A 105 -5.12 -10.59 4.01
N PHE A 106 -5.42 -9.31 4.20
CA PHE A 106 -5.90 -8.77 5.47
C PHE A 106 -7.42 -8.73 5.57
N SER A 107 -8.12 -9.18 4.53
CA SER A 107 -9.57 -9.39 4.51
C SER A 107 -9.99 -10.52 3.56
N ARG A 108 -11.21 -11.06 3.77
CA ARG A 108 -11.80 -12.07 2.88
C ARG A 108 -11.99 -11.54 1.47
N GLY A 109 -12.34 -10.26 1.34
CA GLY A 109 -12.52 -9.63 0.04
C GLY A 109 -11.20 -9.40 -0.70
N GLU A 110 -10.11 -9.06 0.00
CA GLU A 110 -8.77 -9.06 -0.60
C GLU A 110 -8.41 -10.44 -1.15
N TYR A 111 -8.62 -11.50 -0.35
CA TYR A 111 -8.35 -12.86 -0.81
C TYR A 111 -9.18 -13.23 -2.06
N GLN A 112 -10.46 -12.89 -2.07
CA GLN A 112 -11.35 -13.12 -3.20
C GLN A 112 -10.94 -12.33 -4.47
N ILE A 113 -10.55 -11.07 -4.32
CA ILE A 113 -10.03 -10.24 -5.42
C ILE A 113 -8.72 -10.84 -5.95
N ALA A 114 -7.83 -11.30 -5.08
CA ALA A 114 -6.60 -11.98 -5.50
C ALA A 114 -6.89 -13.24 -6.32
N LEU A 115 -7.85 -14.08 -5.91
CA LEU A 115 -8.26 -15.25 -6.70
C LEU A 115 -8.77 -14.85 -8.09
N LEU A 116 -9.58 -13.78 -8.18
CA LEU A 116 -10.07 -13.27 -9.46
C LEU A 116 -8.91 -12.78 -10.36
N LEU A 117 -8.00 -11.98 -9.81
CA LEU A 117 -6.84 -11.46 -10.54
C LEU A 117 -5.96 -12.59 -11.07
N LEU A 118 -5.71 -13.63 -10.26
CA LEU A 118 -4.94 -14.79 -10.68
C LEU A 118 -5.68 -15.64 -11.73
N TRP A 119 -7.02 -15.74 -11.63
CA TRP A 119 -7.84 -16.40 -12.67
C TRP A 119 -7.79 -15.65 -14.01
N LEU A 120 -7.69 -14.32 -13.97
CA LEU A 120 -7.46 -13.48 -15.15
C LEU A 120 -6.04 -13.58 -15.73
N GLN A 121 -5.18 -14.43 -15.16
CA GLN A 121 -3.82 -14.70 -15.64
C GLN A 121 -2.94 -13.44 -15.75
N ILE A 122 -3.07 -12.55 -14.77
CA ILE A 122 -2.14 -11.44 -14.56
C ILE A 122 -0.69 -11.96 -14.51
N HIS A 123 0.26 -11.12 -14.93
CA HIS A 123 1.66 -11.51 -15.04
C HIS A 123 2.36 -11.59 -13.68
N ASP A 124 2.08 -10.64 -12.79
CA ASP A 124 2.56 -10.65 -11.41
C ASP A 124 1.56 -9.99 -10.45
N LEU A 125 1.48 -10.50 -9.22
CA LEU A 125 0.65 -9.97 -8.14
C LEU A 125 1.54 -9.72 -6.91
N ARG A 126 1.62 -8.46 -6.51
CA ARG A 126 2.35 -8.02 -5.33
C ARG A 126 1.40 -7.41 -4.33
N GLU A 127 0.99 -8.18 -3.35
CA GLU A 127 0.11 -7.72 -2.27
C GLU A 127 0.87 -6.88 -1.24
N GLN A 128 0.15 -5.99 -0.55
CA GLN A 128 0.70 -5.12 0.50
C GLN A 128 1.97 -4.39 0.03
N TYR A 129 1.91 -3.84 -1.19
CA TYR A 129 3.04 -3.23 -1.88
C TYR A 129 3.41 -1.90 -1.20
N PRO A 130 4.67 -1.71 -0.78
CA PRO A 130 5.06 -0.51 -0.03
C PRO A 130 5.08 0.73 -0.92
N LEU A 131 4.54 1.82 -0.37
CA LEU A 131 4.80 3.17 -0.84
C LEU A 131 5.90 3.74 0.04
N TRP A 132 7.13 3.72 -0.49
CA TRP A 132 8.29 4.15 0.27
C TRP A 132 8.24 5.65 0.54
N PRO A 133 8.54 6.11 1.78
CA PRO A 133 8.59 7.55 2.08
C PRO A 133 9.64 8.31 1.28
N ILE A 134 10.72 7.62 0.86
CA ILE A 134 11.85 8.17 0.11
C ILE A 134 11.82 7.73 -1.36
N ALA A 135 12.57 8.44 -2.20
CA ALA A 135 12.72 8.06 -3.61
C ALA A 135 13.28 6.63 -3.76
N HIS A 136 12.77 5.90 -4.75
CA HIS A 136 13.09 4.48 -4.95
C HIS A 136 12.96 4.09 -6.44
N PRO A 137 13.48 2.92 -6.87
CA PRO A 137 13.34 2.48 -8.26
C PRO A 137 11.87 2.27 -8.68
N HIS A 138 11.59 2.47 -9.97
CA HIS A 138 10.27 2.19 -10.56
C HIS A 138 9.77 0.77 -10.20
N PRO A 139 8.46 0.54 -9.96
CA PRO A 139 8.00 -0.78 -9.53
C PRO A 139 8.18 -1.92 -10.54
N LEU A 140 8.46 -1.63 -11.81
CA LEU A 140 8.84 -2.64 -12.82
C LEU A 140 10.34 -2.98 -12.82
N TYR A 141 11.13 -2.32 -11.99
CA TYR A 141 12.56 -2.56 -11.90
C TYR A 141 12.82 -4.00 -11.44
N GLY A 142 13.56 -4.77 -12.24
CA GLY A 142 13.85 -6.18 -11.98
C GLY A 142 12.71 -7.15 -12.31
N THR A 143 11.61 -6.70 -12.94
CA THR A 143 10.60 -7.62 -13.47
C THR A 143 11.20 -8.40 -14.65
N PRO A 144 11.10 -9.75 -14.68
CA PRO A 144 11.62 -10.52 -15.81
C PRO A 144 11.03 -10.06 -17.15
N GLY A 145 11.90 -9.73 -18.10
CA GLY A 145 11.50 -9.24 -19.42
C GLY A 145 11.34 -7.73 -19.54
N THR A 146 11.64 -6.95 -18.49
CA THR A 146 11.76 -5.48 -18.57
C THR A 146 13.20 -5.02 -18.84
N ASP A 147 14.10 -5.96 -19.17
CA ASP A 147 15.48 -5.69 -19.55
C ASP A 147 15.53 -4.78 -20.79
N GLY A 148 15.98 -3.53 -20.61
CA GLY A 148 16.03 -2.52 -21.66
C GLY A 148 14.95 -1.44 -21.58
N LEU A 149 13.98 -1.55 -20.67
CA LEU A 149 13.09 -0.42 -20.37
C LEU A 149 13.87 0.67 -19.62
N GLN A 150 13.74 1.92 -20.08
CA GLN A 150 14.25 3.08 -19.34
C GLN A 150 13.32 3.37 -18.16
N LEU A 151 13.58 2.69 -17.05
CA LEU A 151 12.84 2.85 -15.81
C LEU A 151 13.51 3.91 -14.93
N GLY A 152 12.74 4.95 -14.57
CA GLY A 152 13.20 6.03 -13.71
C GLY A 152 13.14 5.71 -12.21
N TYR A 153 13.46 6.71 -11.40
CA TYR A 153 13.18 6.70 -9.97
C TYR A 153 11.81 7.32 -9.68
N CYS A 154 11.11 6.74 -8.72
CA CYS A 154 9.88 7.24 -8.15
C CYS A 154 10.18 8.32 -7.10
N THR A 155 9.36 9.37 -7.07
CA THR A 155 9.27 10.27 -5.92
C THR A 155 8.75 9.51 -4.70
N GLY A 156 9.35 9.75 -3.53
CA GLY A 156 8.90 9.16 -2.28
C GLY A 156 7.56 9.72 -1.80
N LEU A 157 6.81 8.92 -1.06
CA LEU A 157 5.49 9.30 -0.54
C LEU A 157 5.54 10.51 0.37
N PHE A 158 6.66 10.75 1.06
CA PHE A 158 6.82 11.89 1.95
C PHE A 158 6.73 13.22 1.18
N ASP A 159 7.42 13.31 0.04
CA ASP A 159 7.40 14.49 -0.83
C ASP A 159 6.02 14.65 -1.49
N ILE A 160 5.43 13.54 -1.94
CA ILE A 160 4.06 13.54 -2.50
C ILE A 160 3.05 14.09 -1.48
N ALA A 161 3.17 13.70 -0.22
CA ALA A 161 2.30 14.17 0.85
C ALA A 161 2.52 15.65 1.17
N ALA A 162 3.78 16.10 1.21
CA ALA A 162 4.13 17.50 1.42
C ALA A 162 3.55 18.41 0.32
N GLU A 163 3.67 18.00 -0.94
CA GLU A 163 3.10 18.72 -2.09
C GLU A 163 1.57 18.73 -2.10
N ALA A 164 0.94 17.67 -1.59
CA ALA A 164 -0.51 17.57 -1.46
C ALA A 164 -1.08 18.33 -0.24
N GLY A 165 -0.22 18.80 0.68
CA GLY A 165 -0.65 19.37 1.94
C GLY A 165 -1.28 18.35 2.89
N ILE A 166 -0.97 17.06 2.72
CA ILE A 166 -1.50 15.95 3.52
C ILE A 166 -0.44 15.52 4.55
N ASP A 167 -0.83 15.30 5.80
CA ASP A 167 0.09 14.74 6.79
C ASP A 167 0.45 13.29 6.46
N HIS A 168 1.74 13.02 6.27
CA HIS A 168 2.24 11.67 5.98
C HIS A 168 2.06 10.73 7.17
N GLY A 169 2.31 11.22 8.38
CA GLY A 169 2.31 10.44 9.61
C GLY A 169 3.58 9.59 9.83
N TYR A 170 3.67 9.01 11.02
CA TYR A 170 4.83 8.29 11.52
C TYR A 170 4.40 6.96 12.16
N PHE A 171 5.34 6.01 12.31
CA PHE A 171 5.05 4.84 13.13
C PHE A 171 4.66 5.27 14.55
N PRO A 172 3.61 4.68 15.16
CA PRO A 172 3.10 5.14 16.45
C PRO A 172 4.17 5.22 17.53
N GLY A 173 4.32 6.41 18.13
CA GLY A 173 5.31 6.67 19.18
C GLY A 173 6.74 6.88 18.67
N THR A 174 6.93 7.21 17.39
CA THR A 174 8.24 7.48 16.77
C THR A 174 8.19 8.71 15.86
N ASP A 175 9.37 9.15 15.44
CA ASP A 175 9.64 10.09 14.35
C ASP A 175 10.00 9.38 13.03
N ILE A 176 9.81 8.06 12.94
CA ILE A 176 10.12 7.26 11.75
C ILE A 176 8.93 7.36 10.79
N PRO A 177 9.12 7.88 9.55
CA PRO A 177 8.04 7.98 8.58
C PRO A 177 7.40 6.61 8.34
N TYR A 178 6.07 6.57 8.36
CA TYR A 178 5.34 5.33 8.15
C TYR A 178 5.44 4.86 6.69
N VAL A 179 5.73 3.58 6.45
CA VAL A 179 5.68 2.99 5.11
C VAL A 179 4.24 2.56 4.83
N ALA A 180 3.54 3.32 3.98
CA ALA A 180 2.18 2.98 3.55
C ALA A 180 2.17 1.81 2.57
N THR A 181 1.01 1.23 2.32
CA THR A 181 0.87 0.10 1.40
C THR A 181 -0.35 0.23 0.51
N ILE A 182 -0.19 -0.18 -0.76
CA ILE A 182 -1.30 -0.47 -1.66
C ILE A 182 -1.64 -1.96 -1.51
N ASP A 183 -2.94 -2.30 -1.50
CA ASP A 183 -3.39 -3.66 -1.22
C ASP A 183 -2.90 -4.65 -2.30
N PHE A 184 -2.99 -4.27 -3.58
CA PHE A 184 -2.36 -5.01 -4.70
C PHE A 184 -1.68 -4.09 -5.71
N LEU A 185 -0.44 -4.40 -6.06
CA LEU A 185 0.20 -3.92 -7.28
C LEU A 185 0.28 -5.07 -8.28
N VAL A 186 -0.44 -4.92 -9.40
CA VAL A 186 -0.59 -5.93 -10.44
C VAL A 186 0.25 -5.53 -11.64
N THR A 187 1.01 -6.49 -12.18
CA THR A 187 1.64 -6.36 -13.49
C THR A 187 0.79 -7.10 -14.51
N VAL A 188 0.39 -6.40 -15.57
CA VAL A 188 -0.28 -6.99 -16.74
C VAL A 188 0.69 -6.93 -17.91
N ARG A 189 0.75 -8.02 -18.68
CA ARG A 189 1.62 -8.10 -19.86
C ARG A 189 0.76 -8.22 -21.11
N ASN A 190 1.02 -7.36 -22.09
CA ASN A 190 0.42 -7.42 -23.42
C ASN A 190 1.53 -7.51 -24.47
N GLY A 191 1.83 -8.72 -24.94
CA GLY A 191 3.00 -8.95 -25.79
C GLY A 191 4.31 -8.60 -25.07
N ASN A 192 4.97 -7.53 -25.49
CA ASN A 192 6.21 -7.02 -24.90
C ASN A 192 6.02 -5.81 -23.99
N GLU A 193 4.79 -5.30 -23.87
CA GLU A 193 4.47 -4.17 -23.02
C GLU A 193 4.04 -4.64 -21.62
N PHE A 194 4.41 -3.84 -20.61
CA PHE A 194 4.11 -4.09 -19.21
C PHE A 194 3.36 -2.91 -18.64
N ASP A 195 2.12 -3.16 -18.21
CA ASP A 195 1.29 -2.19 -17.52
C ASP A 195 1.23 -2.51 -16.03
N LEU A 196 1.15 -1.45 -15.22
CA LEU A 196 0.92 -1.55 -13.79
C LEU A 196 -0.50 -1.09 -13.44
N VAL A 197 -1.15 -1.85 -12.56
CA VAL A 197 -2.42 -1.49 -11.95
C VAL A 197 -2.30 -1.57 -10.43
N ALA A 198 -2.49 -0.46 -9.75
CA ALA A 198 -2.57 -0.37 -8.30
C ALA A 198 -4.04 -0.47 -7.86
N ILE A 199 -4.33 -1.36 -6.92
CA ILE A 199 -5.69 -1.63 -6.43
C ILE A 199 -5.71 -1.47 -4.92
N SER A 200 -6.62 -0.62 -4.45
CA SER A 200 -6.92 -0.47 -3.03
C SER A 200 -8.28 -1.04 -2.71
N CYS A 201 -8.30 -2.05 -1.85
CA CYS A 201 -9.49 -2.75 -1.40
C CYS A 201 -10.07 -2.00 -0.20
N LYS A 202 -11.34 -1.61 -0.28
CA LYS A 202 -12.03 -0.93 0.82
C LYS A 202 -13.41 -1.55 1.04
N PRO A 203 -13.86 -1.69 2.30
CA PRO A 203 -15.22 -2.13 2.61
C PRO A 203 -16.20 -0.95 2.42
N ILE A 204 -16.33 -0.48 1.19
CA ILE A 204 -17.32 0.53 0.81
C ILE A 204 -18.52 -0.24 0.27
N GLU A 205 -19.61 -0.20 1.03
CA GLU A 205 -20.84 -0.94 0.73
C GLU A 205 -21.84 -0.09 -0.04
N ASP A 206 -21.85 1.22 0.24
CA ASP A 206 -22.78 2.19 -0.29
C ASP A 206 -21.98 3.39 -0.86
N PRO A 207 -22.30 3.89 -2.06
CA PRO A 207 -21.83 5.17 -2.56
C PRO A 207 -21.91 6.33 -1.55
N ASP A 208 -22.95 6.34 -0.73
CA ASP A 208 -23.22 7.38 0.27
C ASP A 208 -22.58 7.08 1.64
N GLN A 209 -21.85 5.96 1.76
CA GLN A 209 -21.19 5.60 3.02
C GLN A 209 -20.15 6.65 3.40
N GLU A 210 -20.29 7.21 4.60
CA GLU A 210 -19.30 8.14 5.13
C GLU A 210 -17.93 7.46 5.28
N VAL A 211 -16.96 7.93 4.50
CA VAL A 211 -15.57 7.51 4.59
C VAL A 211 -14.81 8.47 5.48
N LYS A 212 -14.18 7.96 6.52
CA LYS A 212 -13.35 8.76 7.43
C LYS A 212 -12.33 9.59 6.65
N TRP A 213 -12.22 10.88 6.98
CA TRP A 213 -11.27 11.82 6.38
C TRP A 213 -9.85 11.24 6.19
N ARG A 214 -9.30 10.63 7.25
CA ARG A 214 -7.96 10.04 7.20
C ARG A 214 -7.82 8.90 6.19
N THR A 215 -8.90 8.19 5.89
CA THR A 215 -8.93 7.17 4.83
C THR A 215 -8.86 7.83 3.45
N LEU A 216 -9.60 8.92 3.23
CA LEU A 216 -9.58 9.68 1.98
C LEU A 216 -8.20 10.27 1.69
N GLU A 217 -7.55 10.87 2.70
CA GLU A 217 -6.17 11.37 2.58
C GLU A 217 -5.20 10.28 2.10
N ARG A 218 -5.32 9.07 2.66
CA ARG A 218 -4.45 7.94 2.28
C ARG A 218 -4.72 7.47 0.85
N LEU A 219 -5.98 7.36 0.46
CA LEU A 219 -6.37 7.03 -0.91
C LEU A 219 -5.84 8.06 -1.91
N GLU A 220 -5.86 9.35 -1.57
CA GLU A 220 -5.31 10.40 -2.43
C GLU A 220 -3.79 10.30 -2.56
N LEU A 221 -3.07 9.96 -1.49
CA LEU A 221 -1.62 9.72 -1.56
C LEU A 221 -1.28 8.53 -2.45
N GLU A 222 -2.03 7.44 -2.35
CA GLU A 222 -1.88 6.27 -3.23
C GLU A 222 -2.17 6.62 -4.70
N ARG A 223 -3.24 7.39 -4.97
CA ARG A 223 -3.61 7.84 -6.31
C ARG A 223 -2.53 8.74 -6.92
N ARG A 224 -2.03 9.74 -6.18
CA ARG A 224 -0.95 10.63 -6.63
C ARG A 224 0.35 9.89 -6.90
N TYR A 225 0.68 8.93 -6.03
CA TYR A 225 1.82 8.05 -6.25
C TYR A 225 1.66 7.27 -7.56
N ALA A 226 0.50 6.64 -7.77
CA ALA A 226 0.24 5.86 -8.98
C ALA A 226 0.30 6.74 -10.25
N GLU A 227 -0.37 7.90 -10.23
CA GLU A 227 -0.40 8.86 -11.35
C GLU A 227 1.01 9.30 -11.78
N ARG A 228 1.89 9.65 -10.84
CA ARG A 228 3.27 10.05 -11.15
C ARG A 228 4.09 8.97 -11.85
N MET A 229 3.76 7.71 -11.61
CA MET A 229 4.48 6.57 -12.17
C MET A 229 3.77 5.95 -13.37
N GLY A 230 2.72 6.60 -13.90
CA GLY A 230 1.93 6.05 -15.01
C GLY A 230 1.18 4.77 -14.64
N ILE A 231 0.94 4.52 -13.35
CA ILE A 231 0.24 3.35 -12.84
C ILE A 231 -1.26 3.64 -12.82
N ARG A 232 -2.08 2.75 -13.37
CA ARG A 232 -3.53 2.86 -13.27
C ARG A 232 -3.96 2.60 -11.82
N TYR A 233 -4.68 3.53 -11.20
CA TYR A 233 -5.17 3.38 -9.83
C TYR A 233 -6.65 3.03 -9.78
N LEU A 234 -7.02 2.02 -8.99
CA LEU A 234 -8.39 1.57 -8.81
C LEU A 234 -8.71 1.40 -7.33
N ILE A 235 -9.92 1.76 -6.94
CA ILE A 235 -10.51 1.41 -5.65
C ILE A 235 -11.54 0.32 -5.90
N MET A 236 -11.40 -0.82 -5.23
CA MET A 236 -12.31 -1.94 -5.35
C MET A 236 -13.05 -2.19 -4.04
N SER A 237 -14.37 -2.31 -4.13
CA SER A 237 -15.16 -2.79 -3.00
C SER A 237 -14.83 -4.27 -2.76
N SER A 238 -14.48 -4.58 -1.52
CA SER A 238 -14.14 -5.94 -1.10
C SER A 238 -15.37 -6.88 -1.02
N ARG A 239 -16.56 -6.47 -1.49
CA ARG A 239 -17.79 -7.30 -1.60
C ARG A 239 -18.04 -7.90 -2.99
N PHE A 240 -17.09 -7.79 -3.92
CA PHE A 240 -17.30 -8.16 -5.33
C PHE A 240 -17.57 -9.64 -5.63
N VAL A 241 -17.25 -10.56 -4.71
CA VAL A 241 -17.53 -11.99 -4.92
C VAL A 241 -18.79 -12.38 -4.15
N VAL A 242 -19.88 -12.50 -4.91
CA VAL A 242 -21.21 -12.93 -4.46
C VAL A 242 -21.09 -14.06 -3.43
N SER A 243 -21.62 -13.86 -2.23
CA SER A 243 -21.87 -14.96 -1.30
C SER A 243 -23.04 -15.79 -1.83
N ASN A 244 -22.81 -16.56 -2.90
CA ASN A 244 -23.63 -17.74 -3.13
C ASN A 244 -23.18 -18.79 -2.13
N THR A 245 -23.55 -18.56 -0.87
CA THR A 245 -23.73 -19.64 0.09
C THR A 245 -24.91 -20.45 -0.42
N VAL A 246 -24.67 -21.30 -1.42
CA VAL A 246 -25.51 -22.47 -1.63
C VAL A 246 -25.32 -23.27 -0.36
N LYS A 247 -26.30 -23.21 0.54
CA LYS A 247 -26.45 -24.25 1.55
C LYS A 247 -26.60 -25.54 0.76
N MET A 248 -25.53 -26.31 0.64
CA MET A 248 -25.60 -27.74 0.36
C MET A 248 -26.25 -28.36 1.60
N THR A 249 -27.56 -28.17 1.76
CA THR A 249 -28.36 -28.98 2.66
C THR A 249 -28.31 -30.40 2.14
N GLN A 250 -27.90 -31.28 3.05
CA GLN A 250 -27.81 -32.72 2.90
C GLN A 250 -28.96 -33.30 2.08
N GLY A 251 -28.60 -34.04 1.05
CA GLY A 251 -29.46 -34.96 0.31
C GLY A 251 -28.60 -36.15 -0.09
N ILE A 252 -28.13 -36.91 0.90
CA ILE A 252 -27.69 -38.29 0.65
C ILE A 252 -28.97 -39.12 0.78
N ASN A 253 -29.50 -39.56 -0.37
CA ASN A 253 -30.39 -40.71 -0.45
C ASN A 253 -29.59 -41.98 -0.18
#